data_AF-A0A2W6U094-F1
#
_entry.id   AF-A0A2W6U094-F1
#
_cell.length_a   1.000
_cell.length_b   1.000
_cell.length_c   1.000
_cell.angle_alpha   90.00
_cell.angle_beta   90.00
_cell.angle_gamma   90.00
#
_symmetry.space_group_name_H-M   'P 1'
#
loop_
_entity.id
_entity.type
_entity.pdbx_description
1 polymer ?
#
loop_
_entity_poly.entity_id
_entity_poly.type
_entity_poly.pdbx_seq_one_letter_code
_entity_poly.pdbx_strand_id
1 'polypeptide(L)'
;DLSEMTTEASTGLLTSNHSYGFGSLSSQWFYGAYDSRARQIDLICSSNPYYLPVFSAGNDRNETTAPGSTQISAKGGYDMIFGHGNAKNIITVAAVNQVTTYTDPSSVVMSSFSSWGPSDDGRIKPDISMKGVSVRSTLNTSDTATGIMSGTSMASPGITGVVLLLQQYYNQLYTGYMKAATAKGLILHTADEAGTDIGPDYSFGWGLVNAEKAAIAIRDKNNTSGSKSIIEELTLQNGGTYTKTITASGSNPLKVSISWTDPASPTWNTGTNDPSTNYLVNDLDVKVVQNSLTFYPWKLQGMSSPFSPATNIGTNNVDNFERVDVDNPVGSYTIIVTHKGTLTGGSQNFSLITTSDTLSTLSTNEVATNNDKKVDFYPNPAKDYIYINEKDADLLINIYDASGKLALTSKLSDNKINVTTLVKGNYIANFITKKGEIKTFKFIKE
;
A
#
# COMPACT_ATOMS: atom_id res chain seq x y z
N ASP A 1 3.46 -19.48 17.70
CA ASP A 1 3.43 -18.58 16.53
C ASP A 1 2.01 -18.26 16.06
N LEU A 2 1.30 -19.07 15.27
CA LEU A 2 0.01 -18.65 14.69
C LEU A 2 -1.08 -18.30 15.72
N SER A 3 -1.12 -19.00 16.87
CA SER A 3 -2.03 -18.66 17.97
C SER A 3 -1.71 -17.31 18.61
N GLU A 4 -0.43 -16.99 18.79
CA GLU A 4 0.03 -15.71 19.34
C GLU A 4 -0.22 -14.59 18.33
N MET A 5 0.16 -14.81 17.07
CA MET A 5 -0.13 -13.96 15.93
C MET A 5 -1.61 -13.58 15.86
N THR A 6 -2.52 -14.55 16.03
CA THR A 6 -3.96 -14.32 16.04
C THR A 6 -4.39 -13.45 17.22
N THR A 7 -3.91 -13.76 18.42
CA THR A 7 -4.23 -13.01 19.64
C THR A 7 -3.79 -11.56 19.52
N GLU A 8 -2.54 -11.31 19.17
CA GLU A 8 -1.98 -9.96 19.08
C GLU A 8 -2.59 -9.14 17.93
N ALA A 9 -2.85 -9.77 16.76
CA ALA A 9 -3.55 -9.08 15.69
C ALA A 9 -4.95 -8.63 16.14
N SER A 10 -5.65 -9.47 16.90
CA SER A 10 -7.00 -9.19 17.41
C SER A 10 -7.03 -8.09 18.48
N THR A 11 -5.90 -7.81 19.15
CA THR A 11 -5.76 -6.70 20.10
C THR A 11 -5.34 -5.38 19.43
N GLY A 12 -5.17 -5.37 18.10
CA GLY A 12 -4.84 -4.18 17.31
C GLY A 12 -3.37 -4.04 16.94
N LEU A 13 -2.56 -5.11 17.03
CA LEU A 13 -1.20 -5.10 16.52
C LEU A 13 -1.19 -4.81 15.02
N LEU A 14 -0.39 -3.81 14.59
CA LEU A 14 -0.34 -3.38 13.18
C LEU A 14 0.61 -4.22 12.32
N THR A 15 1.67 -4.78 12.92
CA THR A 15 2.66 -5.58 12.20
C THR A 15 3.44 -6.46 13.17
N SER A 16 4.00 -7.55 12.66
CA SER A 16 4.90 -8.46 13.37
C SER A 16 5.98 -8.96 12.42
N ASN A 17 7.10 -9.40 12.98
CA ASN A 17 8.21 -9.97 12.24
C ASN A 17 8.28 -11.49 12.45
N HIS A 18 8.46 -12.23 11.36
CA HIS A 18 8.56 -13.70 11.36
C HIS A 18 9.81 -14.14 10.58
N SER A 19 10.96 -14.06 11.26
CA SER A 19 12.29 -14.39 10.71
C SER A 19 12.68 -15.87 10.93
N TYR A 20 11.80 -16.79 10.57
CA TYR A 20 12.02 -18.23 10.70
C TYR A 20 11.54 -18.99 9.47
N GLY A 21 12.07 -20.19 9.29
CA GLY A 21 11.73 -21.11 8.21
C GLY A 21 11.43 -22.50 8.76
N PHE A 22 11.32 -23.47 7.86
CA PHE A 22 11.49 -24.85 8.25
C PHE A 22 12.95 -25.13 8.60
N GLY A 23 13.18 -26.10 9.48
CA GLY A 23 14.49 -26.76 9.58
C GLY A 23 14.72 -27.67 8.38
N SER A 24 15.24 -28.89 8.62
CA SER A 24 15.41 -29.88 7.56
C SER A 24 14.06 -30.25 6.93
N LEU A 25 13.87 -29.88 5.66
CA LEU A 25 12.75 -30.32 4.84
C LEU A 25 12.93 -31.79 4.48
N SER A 26 11.85 -32.56 4.54
CA SER A 26 11.84 -33.98 4.14
C SER A 26 11.28 -34.21 2.74
N SER A 27 10.72 -33.17 2.11
CA SER A 27 10.05 -33.29 0.82
C SER A 27 10.12 -32.00 -0.01
N GLN A 28 10.08 -32.15 -1.33
CA GLN A 28 10.17 -31.05 -2.29
C GLN A 28 8.88 -30.24 -2.44
N TRP A 29 7.71 -30.80 -2.11
CA TRP A 29 6.45 -30.08 -2.31
C TRP A 29 6.31 -28.84 -1.41
N PHE A 30 7.13 -28.70 -0.36
CA PHE A 30 7.08 -27.53 0.52
C PHE A 30 7.60 -26.25 -0.14
N TYR A 31 8.46 -26.40 -1.15
CA TYR A 31 8.95 -25.32 -2.00
C TYR A 31 7.77 -24.77 -2.81
N GLY A 32 7.58 -23.45 -2.82
CA GLY A 32 6.53 -22.76 -3.59
C GLY A 32 5.13 -22.87 -3.02
N ALA A 33 4.87 -23.86 -2.17
CA ALA A 33 3.53 -24.21 -1.76
C ALA A 33 2.81 -23.11 -0.96
N TYR A 34 1.58 -22.82 -1.40
CA TYR A 34 0.53 -22.30 -0.55
C TYR A 34 -0.05 -23.46 0.28
N ASP A 35 0.48 -23.66 1.48
CA ASP A 35 0.09 -24.76 2.36
C ASP A 35 -0.91 -24.35 3.45
N SER A 36 -1.19 -25.26 4.37
CA SER A 36 -2.12 -25.01 5.48
C SER A 36 -1.73 -23.80 6.36
N ARG A 37 -0.44 -23.48 6.48
CA ARG A 37 0.04 -22.35 7.29
C ARG A 37 -0.10 -21.04 6.54
N ALA A 38 0.23 -21.02 5.24
CA ALA A 38 -0.04 -19.89 4.37
C ALA A 38 -1.53 -19.49 4.42
N ARG A 39 -2.41 -20.50 4.33
CA ARG A 39 -3.86 -20.31 4.47
C ARG A 39 -4.27 -19.77 5.83
N GLN A 40 -3.74 -20.31 6.92
CA GLN A 40 -4.04 -19.82 8.27
C GLN A 40 -3.59 -18.37 8.47
N ILE A 41 -2.44 -18.00 7.92
CA ILE A 41 -1.96 -16.61 7.92
C ILE A 41 -2.91 -15.69 7.15
N ASP A 42 -3.36 -16.10 5.95
CA ASP A 42 -4.33 -15.31 5.21
C ASP A 42 -5.65 -15.13 5.98
N LEU A 43 -6.14 -16.16 6.69
CA LEU A 43 -7.32 -16.06 7.55
C LEU A 43 -7.13 -15.03 8.68
N ILE A 44 -5.95 -15.01 9.30
CA ILE A 44 -5.61 -14.03 10.34
C ILE A 44 -5.62 -12.62 9.75
N CYS A 45 -4.96 -12.41 8.61
CA CYS A 45 -4.91 -11.10 7.94
C CYS A 45 -6.30 -10.63 7.46
N SER A 46 -7.12 -11.52 6.89
CA SER A 46 -8.48 -11.18 6.45
C SER A 46 -9.39 -10.78 7.62
N SER A 47 -9.17 -11.36 8.80
CA SER A 47 -9.93 -11.04 10.01
C SER A 47 -9.42 -9.77 10.72
N ASN A 48 -8.21 -9.31 10.38
CA ASN A 48 -7.55 -8.16 11.01
C ASN A 48 -7.05 -7.18 9.93
N PRO A 49 -7.94 -6.31 9.39
CA PRO A 49 -7.65 -5.52 8.18
C PRO A 49 -6.46 -4.55 8.26
N TYR A 50 -5.98 -4.25 9.46
CA TYR A 50 -4.84 -3.34 9.71
C TYR A 50 -3.53 -4.08 9.98
N TYR A 51 -3.56 -5.39 10.13
CA TYR A 51 -2.42 -6.19 10.52
C TYR A 51 -1.65 -6.70 9.29
N LEU A 52 -0.41 -6.24 9.14
CA LEU A 52 0.49 -6.60 8.06
C LEU A 52 1.72 -7.34 8.61
N PRO A 53 1.74 -8.68 8.63
CA PRO A 53 2.90 -9.44 9.06
C PRO A 53 3.97 -9.48 7.96
N VAL A 54 5.22 -9.54 8.41
CA VAL A 54 6.41 -9.57 7.55
C VAL A 54 7.18 -10.87 7.80
N PHE A 55 7.48 -11.60 6.73
CA PHE A 55 8.20 -12.87 6.77
C PHE A 55 9.49 -12.80 5.96
N SER A 56 10.54 -13.47 6.43
CA SER A 56 11.74 -13.71 5.65
C SER A 56 11.48 -14.69 4.50
N ALA A 57 12.07 -14.47 3.33
CA ALA A 57 11.89 -15.37 2.17
C ALA A 57 12.50 -16.77 2.37
N GLY A 58 13.56 -16.90 3.17
CA GLY A 58 14.37 -18.13 3.29
C GLY A 58 15.82 -17.89 2.86
N ASN A 59 16.71 -18.83 3.19
CA ASN A 59 18.15 -18.71 2.94
C ASN A 59 18.71 -19.92 2.19
N ASP A 60 17.87 -20.56 1.38
CA ASP A 60 18.11 -21.93 0.94
C ASP A 60 18.70 -22.01 -0.47
N ARG A 61 18.94 -20.88 -1.14
CA ARG A 61 19.40 -20.84 -2.54
C ARG A 61 20.85 -21.33 -2.74
N ASN A 62 21.59 -21.49 -1.65
CA ASN A 62 22.94 -22.06 -1.64
C ASN A 62 23.02 -23.39 -0.87
N GLU A 63 21.89 -24.06 -0.67
CA GLU A 63 21.84 -25.38 -0.04
C GLU A 63 22.65 -26.42 -0.82
N THR A 64 23.36 -27.28 -0.07
CA THR A 64 24.18 -28.35 -0.64
C THR A 64 23.61 -29.74 -0.36
N THR A 65 22.58 -29.81 0.49
CA THR A 65 21.94 -31.08 0.88
C THR A 65 20.52 -31.19 0.34
N ALA A 66 20.09 -32.42 0.05
CA ALA A 66 18.72 -32.69 -0.38
C ALA A 66 17.75 -32.47 0.79
N PRO A 67 16.52 -31.99 0.54
CA PRO A 67 15.92 -31.75 -0.77
C PRO A 67 16.34 -30.44 -1.46
N GLY A 68 16.95 -29.49 -0.75
CA GLY A 68 17.28 -28.15 -1.29
C GLY A 68 18.22 -28.18 -2.48
N SER A 69 19.32 -28.94 -2.43
CA SER A 69 20.24 -29.04 -3.56
C SER A 69 19.62 -29.69 -4.80
N THR A 70 18.67 -30.61 -4.61
CA THR A 70 17.89 -31.19 -5.71
C THR A 70 16.98 -30.15 -6.33
N GLN A 71 16.29 -29.35 -5.52
CA GLN A 71 15.44 -28.25 -5.99
C GLN A 71 16.25 -27.21 -6.77
N ILE A 72 17.38 -26.77 -6.24
CA ILE A 72 18.28 -25.81 -6.91
C ILE A 72 18.73 -26.34 -8.26
N SER A 73 19.17 -27.61 -8.31
CA SER A 73 19.65 -28.23 -9.54
C SER A 73 18.55 -28.34 -10.59
N ALA A 74 17.32 -28.63 -10.17
CA ALA A 74 16.17 -28.79 -11.07
C ALA A 74 15.62 -27.44 -11.58
N LYS A 75 15.66 -26.39 -10.76
CA LYS A 75 14.96 -25.12 -11.02
C LYS A 75 15.86 -23.89 -11.07
N GLY A 76 17.18 -24.06 -11.09
CA GLY A 76 18.15 -22.96 -11.16
C GLY A 76 18.13 -22.03 -9.95
N GLY A 77 17.69 -22.53 -8.79
CA GLY A 77 17.55 -21.74 -7.56
C GLY A 77 16.27 -20.88 -7.50
N TYR A 78 15.31 -21.12 -8.39
CA TYR A 78 13.93 -20.63 -8.28
C TYR A 78 13.06 -21.63 -7.53
N ASP A 79 11.89 -21.14 -7.10
CA ASP A 79 10.93 -21.89 -6.30
C ASP A 79 11.58 -22.45 -5.02
N MET A 80 12.07 -21.50 -4.22
CA MET A 80 12.87 -21.73 -3.01
C MET A 80 12.20 -21.17 -1.74
N ILE A 81 11.01 -20.58 -1.85
CA ILE A 81 10.28 -19.99 -0.70
C ILE A 81 9.26 -21.01 -0.19
N PHE A 82 9.28 -21.30 1.11
CA PHE A 82 8.43 -22.36 1.67
C PHE A 82 7.15 -21.83 2.30
N GLY A 83 6.05 -22.57 2.10
CA GLY A 83 4.85 -22.52 2.94
C GLY A 83 4.38 -21.11 3.34
N HIS A 84 4.60 -20.73 4.60
CA HIS A 84 4.16 -19.43 5.15
C HIS A 84 4.65 -18.22 4.36
N GLY A 85 5.84 -18.27 3.75
CA GLY A 85 6.36 -17.21 2.88
C GLY A 85 5.55 -17.01 1.60
N ASN A 86 4.68 -17.97 1.26
CA ASN A 86 3.78 -17.91 0.12
C ASN A 86 2.35 -17.47 0.51
N ALA A 87 2.08 -17.01 1.73
CA ALA A 87 0.80 -16.37 2.05
C ALA A 87 0.59 -15.10 1.18
N LYS A 88 -0.66 -14.80 0.83
CA LYS A 88 -1.00 -13.67 -0.07
C LYS A 88 -0.94 -12.33 0.66
N ASN A 89 -1.40 -12.33 1.91
CA ASN A 89 -1.68 -11.11 2.68
C ASN A 89 -0.51 -10.62 3.55
N ILE A 90 0.72 -10.99 3.20
CA ILE A 90 1.94 -10.67 3.95
C ILE A 90 2.95 -9.91 3.08
N ILE A 91 4.03 -9.42 3.68
CA ILE A 91 5.25 -9.08 2.93
C ILE A 91 6.30 -10.16 3.16
N THR A 92 6.74 -10.80 2.09
CA THR A 92 7.87 -11.74 2.05
C THR A 92 9.13 -11.00 1.59
N VAL A 93 10.23 -11.10 2.33
CA VAL A 93 11.39 -10.20 2.17
C VAL A 93 12.65 -10.95 1.74
N ALA A 94 13.21 -10.53 0.59
CA ALA A 94 14.52 -10.93 0.10
C ALA A 94 15.67 -10.19 0.81
N ALA A 95 16.86 -10.81 0.81
CA ALA A 95 18.07 -10.21 1.37
C ALA A 95 19.03 -9.75 0.27
N VAL A 96 19.34 -8.46 0.26
CA VAL A 96 20.36 -7.87 -0.63
C VAL A 96 21.55 -7.35 0.16
N ASN A 97 22.62 -7.04 -0.56
CA ASN A 97 23.76 -6.30 -0.03
C ASN A 97 23.37 -4.86 0.33
N GLN A 98 24.22 -4.20 1.10
CA GLN A 98 24.02 -2.79 1.41
C GLN A 98 24.12 -1.93 0.15
N VAL A 99 23.08 -1.14 -0.11
CA VAL A 99 23.09 -0.07 -1.10
C VAL A 99 23.33 1.25 -0.37
N THR A 100 24.51 1.85 -0.56
CA THR A 100 24.84 3.15 0.07
C THR A 100 24.22 4.31 -0.71
N THR A 101 24.24 4.22 -2.04
CA THR A 101 23.62 5.17 -2.96
C THR A 101 23.00 4.36 -4.08
N TYR A 102 21.71 4.56 -4.34
CA TYR A 102 21.04 3.98 -5.49
C TYR A 102 21.24 4.89 -6.71
N THR A 103 21.83 4.36 -7.79
CA THR A 103 21.96 5.06 -9.09
C THR A 103 20.99 4.52 -10.12
N ASP A 104 20.88 3.20 -10.18
CA ASP A 104 20.14 2.41 -11.16
C ASP A 104 19.96 0.98 -10.60
N PRO A 105 19.18 0.11 -11.28
CA PRO A 105 18.86 -1.22 -10.77
C PRO A 105 20.08 -2.09 -10.41
N SER A 106 21.23 -1.88 -11.06
CA SER A 106 22.45 -2.64 -10.79
C SER A 106 23.11 -2.31 -9.44
N SER A 107 22.69 -1.20 -8.81
CA SER A 107 23.09 -0.87 -7.43
C SER A 107 22.63 -1.93 -6.43
N VAL A 108 21.56 -2.65 -6.74
CA VAL A 108 20.94 -3.64 -5.85
C VAL A 108 21.51 -5.01 -6.14
N VAL A 109 22.44 -5.47 -5.31
CA VAL A 109 23.10 -6.77 -5.49
C VAL A 109 22.46 -7.82 -4.58
N MET A 110 21.84 -8.83 -5.17
CA MET A 110 21.24 -9.97 -4.46
C MET A 110 22.27 -10.75 -3.64
N SER A 111 21.87 -11.24 -2.46
CA SER A 111 22.70 -12.16 -1.68
C SER A 111 22.73 -13.56 -2.32
N SER A 112 23.78 -14.34 -2.06
CA SER A 112 23.88 -15.70 -2.60
C SER A 112 22.86 -16.68 -2.02
N PHE A 113 22.33 -16.40 -0.83
CA PHE A 113 21.49 -17.32 -0.07
C PHE A 113 19.99 -17.03 -0.17
N SER A 114 19.57 -15.79 -0.48
CA SER A 114 18.15 -15.42 -0.44
C SER A 114 17.32 -16.36 -1.31
N SER A 115 16.31 -16.99 -0.72
CA SER A 115 15.34 -17.79 -1.47
C SER A 115 14.56 -16.92 -2.44
N TRP A 116 14.36 -17.45 -3.64
CA TRP A 116 13.59 -16.83 -4.73
C TRP A 116 12.26 -17.55 -4.90
N GLY A 117 11.25 -16.85 -5.37
CA GLY A 117 10.03 -17.50 -5.85
C GLY A 117 10.26 -18.12 -7.22
N PRO A 118 9.20 -18.31 -8.03
CA PRO A 118 7.80 -17.98 -7.73
C PRO A 118 7.21 -18.80 -6.57
N SER A 119 5.99 -18.48 -6.15
CA SER A 119 5.11 -19.49 -5.53
C SER A 119 4.67 -20.53 -6.59
N ASP A 120 4.19 -21.71 -6.18
CA ASP A 120 3.75 -22.78 -7.10
C ASP A 120 2.68 -22.30 -8.11
N ASP A 121 1.81 -21.40 -7.68
CA ASP A 121 0.76 -20.80 -8.49
C ASP A 121 1.23 -19.62 -9.36
N GLY A 122 2.54 -19.35 -9.39
CA GLY A 122 3.18 -18.35 -10.25
C GLY A 122 3.22 -16.94 -9.69
N ARG A 123 2.75 -16.71 -8.46
CA ARG A 123 2.79 -15.39 -7.80
C ARG A 123 4.21 -14.86 -7.63
N ILE A 124 4.33 -13.53 -7.67
CA ILE A 124 5.56 -12.80 -7.37
C ILE A 124 5.89 -12.99 -5.89
N LYS A 125 6.94 -13.78 -5.63
CA LYS A 125 7.59 -13.88 -4.33
C LYS A 125 9.12 -13.87 -4.53
N PRO A 126 9.91 -13.28 -3.63
CA PRO A 126 9.48 -12.44 -2.49
C PRO A 126 8.71 -11.19 -2.97
N ASP A 127 8.03 -10.47 -2.08
CA ASP A 127 7.31 -9.25 -2.49
C ASP A 127 8.29 -8.09 -2.67
N ILE A 128 9.32 -7.99 -1.83
CA ILE A 128 10.28 -6.87 -1.78
C ILE A 128 11.65 -7.35 -1.32
N SER A 129 12.69 -6.55 -1.54
CA SER A 129 14.04 -6.77 -1.01
C SER A 129 14.50 -5.65 -0.05
N MET A 130 15.35 -6.03 0.91
CA MET A 130 15.97 -5.13 1.90
C MET A 130 17.36 -5.62 2.26
N LYS A 131 18.22 -4.73 2.78
CA LYS A 131 19.56 -5.10 3.26
C LYS A 131 19.44 -6.25 4.27
N GLY A 132 19.99 -7.40 3.91
CA GLY A 132 20.07 -8.59 4.76
C GLY A 132 21.48 -9.12 4.94
N VAL A 133 22.48 -8.56 4.24
CA VAL A 133 23.88 -8.96 4.35
C VAL A 133 24.63 -8.01 5.27
N SER A 134 25.45 -8.57 6.17
CA SER A 134 26.32 -7.82 7.08
C SER A 134 25.57 -6.73 7.84
N VAL A 135 24.42 -7.10 8.41
CA VAL A 135 23.59 -6.21 9.22
C VAL A 135 24.12 -6.20 10.65
N ARG A 136 24.47 -5.01 11.15
CA ARG A 136 24.83 -4.82 12.56
C ARG A 136 23.56 -4.68 13.39
N SER A 137 23.42 -5.49 14.43
CA SER A 137 22.30 -5.44 15.37
C SER A 137 22.75 -5.85 16.78
N THR A 138 21.81 -5.89 17.73
CA THR A 138 22.04 -6.34 19.11
C THR A 138 22.30 -7.85 19.19
N LEU A 139 23.06 -8.26 20.19
CA LEU A 139 23.27 -9.68 20.55
C LEU A 139 22.75 -9.94 21.96
N ASN A 140 22.44 -11.20 22.28
CA ASN A 140 21.91 -11.60 23.58
C ASN A 140 22.97 -11.80 24.67
N THR A 141 24.24 -11.47 24.40
CA THR A 141 25.35 -11.72 25.34
C THR A 141 25.52 -10.62 26.39
N SER A 142 25.11 -9.38 26.12
CA SER A 142 25.01 -8.28 27.10
C SER A 142 24.17 -7.11 26.55
N ASP A 143 23.76 -6.19 27.44
CA ASP A 143 22.96 -4.99 27.07
C ASP A 143 23.65 -4.03 26.10
N THR A 144 24.97 -4.12 25.97
CA THR A 144 25.77 -3.30 25.04
C THR A 144 26.30 -4.10 23.85
N ALA A 145 26.02 -5.40 23.80
CA ALA A 145 26.56 -6.28 22.77
C ALA A 145 25.92 -5.99 21.42
N THR A 146 26.76 -5.75 20.41
CA THR A 146 26.35 -5.70 19.01
C THR A 146 27.19 -6.66 18.18
N GLY A 147 26.60 -7.19 17.12
CA GLY A 147 27.23 -8.14 16.21
C GLY A 147 26.76 -7.93 14.78
N ILE A 148 27.41 -8.62 13.86
CA ILE A 148 27.06 -8.60 12.43
C ILE A 148 26.52 -9.96 12.05
N MET A 149 25.33 -9.99 11.44
CA MET A 149 24.72 -11.21 10.92
C MET A 149 24.22 -10.99 9.48
N SER A 150 24.03 -12.09 8.77
CA SER A 150 23.49 -12.10 7.40
C SER A 150 22.34 -13.10 7.31
N GLY A 151 21.29 -12.71 6.59
CA GLY A 151 20.12 -13.55 6.36
C GLY A 151 18.91 -12.73 5.91
N THR A 152 17.94 -13.38 5.26
CA THR A 152 16.59 -12.80 5.11
C THR A 152 15.94 -12.54 6.48
N SER A 153 16.37 -13.28 7.51
CA SER A 153 16.07 -13.03 8.92
C SER A 153 16.50 -11.65 9.43
N MET A 154 17.51 -11.01 8.80
CA MET A 154 17.97 -9.65 9.10
C MET A 154 17.27 -8.60 8.23
N ALA A 155 16.83 -8.97 7.03
CA ALA A 155 16.09 -8.09 6.12
C ALA A 155 14.63 -7.86 6.58
N SER A 156 13.94 -8.93 6.97
CA SER A 156 12.54 -8.93 7.44
C SER A 156 12.25 -7.92 8.59
N PRO A 157 13.04 -7.87 9.68
CA PRO A 157 12.79 -6.89 10.74
C PRO A 157 13.03 -5.44 10.27
N GLY A 158 13.90 -5.23 9.28
CA GLY A 158 14.07 -3.92 8.64
C GLY A 158 12.79 -3.43 7.96
N ILE A 159 12.13 -4.31 7.18
CA ILE A 159 10.83 -4.01 6.58
C ILE A 159 9.74 -3.83 7.65
N THR A 160 9.75 -4.63 8.72
CA THR A 160 8.82 -4.46 9.84
C THR A 160 8.93 -3.05 10.46
N GLY A 161 10.17 -2.55 10.63
CA GLY A 161 10.42 -1.19 11.06
C GLY A 161 9.90 -0.14 10.07
N VAL A 162 10.06 -0.35 8.77
CA VAL A 162 9.50 0.53 7.72
C VAL A 162 7.97 0.58 7.80
N VAL A 163 7.29 -0.56 7.97
CA VAL A 163 5.82 -0.60 8.15
C VAL A 163 5.41 0.26 9.35
N LEU A 164 6.08 0.13 10.50
CA LEU A 164 5.77 0.93 11.68
C LEU A 164 6.01 2.43 11.48
N LEU A 165 7.12 2.82 10.84
CA LEU A 165 7.43 4.22 10.57
C LEU A 165 6.39 4.85 9.62
N LEU A 166 5.98 4.14 8.58
CA LEU A 166 4.96 4.62 7.65
C LEU A 166 3.59 4.72 8.32
N GLN A 167 3.22 3.75 9.18
CA GLN A 167 1.98 3.80 9.95
C GLN A 167 1.98 4.97 10.95
N GLN A 168 3.09 5.20 11.64
CA GLN A 168 3.26 6.35 12.53
C GLN A 168 3.11 7.66 11.76
N TYR A 169 3.80 7.80 10.62
CA TYR A 169 3.77 9.01 9.81
C TYR A 169 2.38 9.28 9.21
N TYR A 170 1.70 8.23 8.73
CA TYR A 170 0.33 8.35 8.24
C TYR A 170 -0.62 8.83 9.35
N ASN A 171 -0.50 8.27 10.56
CA ASN A 171 -1.34 8.66 11.70
C ASN A 171 -1.15 10.13 12.09
N GLN A 172 0.10 10.60 12.10
CA GLN A 172 0.43 12.01 12.37
C GLN A 172 -0.23 12.98 11.40
N LEU A 173 -0.40 12.60 10.14
CA LEU A 173 -0.96 13.47 9.09
C LEU A 173 -2.48 13.33 8.92
N TYR A 174 -3.03 12.12 9.08
CA TYR A 174 -4.41 11.81 8.68
C TYR A 174 -5.29 11.22 9.78
N THR A 175 -4.80 11.09 11.02
CA THR A 175 -5.52 10.49 12.18
C THR A 175 -6.06 9.09 11.88
N GLY A 176 -5.29 8.07 12.23
CA GLY A 176 -5.63 6.67 11.99
C GLY A 176 -4.47 5.90 11.35
N TYR A 177 -4.69 4.62 11.06
CA TYR A 177 -3.71 3.77 10.42
C TYR A 177 -4.18 3.37 9.03
N MET A 178 -3.24 3.09 8.14
CA MET A 178 -3.51 2.48 6.84
C MET A 178 -3.93 1.02 7.04
N LYS A 179 -4.86 0.51 6.23
CA LYS A 179 -5.08 -0.94 6.13
C LYS A 179 -3.80 -1.65 5.71
N ALA A 180 -3.68 -2.92 6.08
CA ALA A 180 -2.54 -3.78 5.74
C ALA A 180 -2.28 -3.79 4.22
N ALA A 181 -3.35 -3.89 3.42
CA ALA A 181 -3.27 -3.82 1.96
C ALA A 181 -2.67 -2.50 1.46
N THR A 182 -3.02 -1.37 2.08
CA THR A 182 -2.51 -0.05 1.71
C THR A 182 -1.03 0.09 2.08
N ALA A 183 -0.64 -0.34 3.28
CA ALA A 183 0.76 -0.32 3.71
C ALA A 183 1.64 -1.24 2.84
N LYS A 184 1.18 -2.47 2.55
CA LYS A 184 1.84 -3.39 1.60
C LYS A 184 1.95 -2.74 0.23
N GLY A 185 0.81 -2.31 -0.33
CA GLY A 185 0.76 -1.74 -1.68
C GLY A 185 1.67 -0.52 -1.81
N LEU A 186 1.72 0.36 -0.81
CA LEU A 186 2.55 1.55 -0.83
C LEU A 186 4.04 1.19 -0.87
N ILE A 187 4.48 0.24 -0.06
CA ILE A 187 5.87 -0.22 -0.03
C ILE A 187 6.28 -0.80 -1.39
N LEU A 188 5.43 -1.62 -2.00
CA LEU A 188 5.70 -2.22 -3.32
C LEU A 188 5.62 -1.20 -4.46
N HIS A 189 4.69 -0.25 -4.36
CA HIS A 189 4.49 0.82 -5.34
C HIS A 189 5.69 1.74 -5.45
N THR A 190 6.31 2.08 -4.32
CA THR A 190 7.41 3.05 -4.24
C THR A 190 8.80 2.43 -4.23
N ALA A 191 8.91 1.11 -4.38
CA ALA A 191 10.19 0.42 -4.46
C ALA A 191 11.08 0.98 -5.58
N ASP A 192 12.38 1.00 -5.31
CA ASP A 192 13.40 1.23 -6.33
C ASP A 192 13.58 -0.04 -7.16
N GLU A 193 13.70 0.12 -8.46
CA GLU A 193 13.86 -1.00 -9.40
C GLU A 193 15.13 -1.80 -9.09
N ALA A 194 15.10 -3.12 -9.31
CA ALA A 194 16.23 -4.01 -9.07
C ALA A 194 16.19 -5.18 -10.03
N GLY A 195 17.36 -5.76 -10.32
CA GLY A 195 17.47 -6.86 -11.29
C GLY A 195 17.91 -6.37 -12.67
N THR A 196 17.91 -7.30 -13.63
CA THR A 196 18.42 -7.07 -14.99
C THR A 196 17.37 -6.52 -15.94
N ASP A 197 16.10 -6.79 -15.66
CA ASP A 197 14.96 -6.48 -16.49
C ASP A 197 14.04 -5.50 -15.75
N ILE A 198 13.28 -4.70 -16.49
CA ILE A 198 12.35 -3.73 -15.89
C ILE A 198 11.10 -4.47 -15.39
N GLY A 199 10.60 -4.06 -14.23
CA GLY A 199 9.41 -4.66 -13.61
C GLY A 199 9.78 -5.73 -12.58
N PRO A 200 8.76 -6.35 -11.94
CA PRO A 200 9.01 -7.30 -10.88
C PRO A 200 9.70 -8.57 -11.40
N ASP A 201 10.42 -9.25 -10.51
CA ASP A 201 11.00 -10.57 -10.78
C ASP A 201 10.88 -11.50 -9.55
N TYR A 202 11.20 -12.78 -9.71
CA TYR A 202 11.09 -13.76 -8.63
C TYR A 202 12.27 -13.74 -7.63
N SER A 203 13.22 -12.82 -7.79
CA SER A 203 14.39 -12.66 -6.92
C SER A 203 14.27 -11.45 -6.01
N PHE A 204 14.07 -10.26 -6.56
CA PHE A 204 13.93 -8.98 -5.84
C PHE A 204 12.46 -8.64 -5.56
N GLY A 205 11.50 -9.35 -6.15
CA GLY A 205 10.09 -9.00 -6.07
C GLY A 205 9.82 -7.72 -6.84
N TRP A 206 9.19 -6.75 -6.18
CA TRP A 206 8.97 -5.40 -6.75
C TRP A 206 10.16 -4.46 -6.64
N GLY A 207 11.29 -4.92 -6.08
CA GLY A 207 12.55 -4.18 -6.03
C GLY A 207 13.11 -3.96 -4.63
N LEU A 208 13.93 -2.92 -4.47
CA LEU A 208 14.49 -2.50 -3.18
C LEU A 208 13.53 -1.55 -2.46
N VAL A 209 13.27 -1.80 -1.18
CA VAL A 209 12.44 -0.90 -0.37
C VAL A 209 12.98 0.54 -0.36
N ASN A 210 12.11 1.51 -0.63
CA ASN A 210 12.40 2.93 -0.48
C ASN A 210 11.36 3.58 0.46
N ALA A 211 11.70 3.64 1.75
CA ALA A 211 10.83 4.18 2.78
C ALA A 211 10.60 5.70 2.63
N GLU A 212 11.56 6.43 2.07
CA GLU A 212 11.45 7.86 1.83
C GLU A 212 10.41 8.16 0.73
N LYS A 213 10.46 7.47 -0.41
CA LYS A 213 9.46 7.60 -1.48
C LYS A 213 8.06 7.23 -0.98
N ALA A 214 7.93 6.18 -0.15
CA ALA A 214 6.68 5.83 0.51
C ALA A 214 6.16 6.97 1.42
N ALA A 215 7.04 7.54 2.25
CA ALA A 215 6.67 8.66 3.13
C ALA A 215 6.30 9.93 2.34
N ILE A 216 7.03 10.25 1.27
CA ILE A 216 6.69 11.36 0.36
C ILE A 216 5.31 11.13 -0.26
N ALA A 217 5.02 9.92 -0.73
CA ALA A 217 3.68 9.58 -1.22
C ALA A 217 2.61 9.71 -0.12
N ILE A 218 2.90 9.42 1.15
CA ILE A 218 1.95 9.72 2.24
C ILE A 218 1.77 11.23 2.40
N ARG A 219 2.87 11.99 2.50
CA ARG A 219 2.84 13.45 2.69
C ARG A 219 2.03 14.16 1.61
N ASP A 220 2.19 13.71 0.37
CA ASP A 220 1.59 14.35 -0.81
C ASP A 220 0.16 13.84 -1.10
N LYS A 221 -0.35 12.91 -0.28
CA LYS A 221 -1.70 12.35 -0.41
C LYS A 221 -2.72 13.46 -0.29
N ASN A 222 -3.51 13.63 -1.36
CA ASN A 222 -4.61 14.59 -1.45
C ASN A 222 -4.20 16.07 -1.24
N ASN A 223 -2.92 16.42 -1.44
CA ASN A 223 -2.47 17.81 -1.38
C ASN A 223 -3.21 18.64 -2.46
N THR A 224 -3.55 19.91 -2.22
CA THR A 224 -4.23 20.78 -3.20
C THR A 224 -3.27 21.62 -4.07
N SER A 225 -1.98 21.67 -3.76
CA SER A 225 -0.98 22.50 -4.46
C SER A 225 0.34 21.74 -4.68
N GLY A 226 0.76 21.58 -5.94
CA GLY A 226 1.94 20.76 -6.29
C GLY A 226 1.64 19.25 -6.25
N SER A 227 2.48 18.46 -6.92
CA SER A 227 2.26 17.05 -7.30
C SER A 227 1.82 16.16 -6.15
N LYS A 228 0.81 15.33 -6.45
CA LYS A 228 -0.09 14.74 -5.47
C LYS A 228 -0.06 13.25 -5.68
N SER A 229 0.24 12.48 -4.66
CA SER A 229 -0.12 11.07 -4.72
C SER A 229 -1.64 10.95 -4.54
N ILE A 230 -2.20 9.86 -5.05
CA ILE A 230 -3.52 9.39 -4.63
C ILE A 230 -3.28 8.15 -3.78
N ILE A 231 -3.88 8.13 -2.60
CA ILE A 231 -3.97 6.92 -1.76
C ILE A 231 -5.41 6.85 -1.27
N GLU A 232 -6.14 5.85 -1.74
CA GLU A 232 -7.57 5.66 -1.45
C GLU A 232 -7.83 4.22 -1.02
N GLU A 233 -8.60 4.05 0.05
CA GLU A 233 -9.12 2.74 0.47
C GLU A 233 -10.59 2.65 0.04
N LEU A 234 -10.86 1.76 -0.91
CA LEU A 234 -12.13 1.67 -1.63
C LEU A 234 -12.74 0.28 -1.46
N THR A 235 -14.00 0.14 -1.87
CA THR A 235 -14.71 -1.14 -1.90
C THR A 235 -15.28 -1.36 -3.30
N LEU A 236 -14.91 -2.47 -3.92
CA LEU A 236 -15.49 -2.91 -5.19
C LEU A 236 -16.62 -3.91 -4.91
N GLN A 237 -17.82 -3.60 -5.38
CA GLN A 237 -18.99 -4.47 -5.24
C GLN A 237 -19.01 -5.54 -6.33
N ASN A 238 -19.68 -6.67 -6.09
CA ASN A 238 -19.85 -7.71 -7.10
C ASN A 238 -20.55 -7.14 -8.36
N GLY A 239 -20.06 -7.51 -9.54
CA GLY A 239 -20.41 -6.89 -10.84
C GLY A 239 -20.00 -5.41 -11.02
N GLY A 240 -19.38 -4.78 -10.00
CA GLY A 240 -19.01 -3.37 -10.03
C GLY A 240 -17.80 -3.06 -10.90
N THR A 241 -17.68 -1.79 -11.28
CA THR A 241 -16.49 -1.21 -11.93
C THR A 241 -16.20 0.10 -11.23
N TYR A 242 -14.95 0.32 -10.85
CA TYR A 242 -14.47 1.61 -10.36
C TYR A 242 -13.72 2.33 -11.48
N THR A 243 -13.99 3.62 -11.66
CA THR A 243 -13.31 4.45 -12.66
C THR A 243 -12.86 5.76 -12.05
N LYS A 244 -11.64 6.20 -12.38
CA LYS A 244 -11.13 7.51 -11.96
C LYS A 244 -10.30 8.15 -13.05
N THR A 245 -10.64 9.39 -13.39
CA THR A 245 -9.89 10.18 -14.39
C THR A 245 -8.85 11.07 -13.72
N ILE A 246 -7.62 11.01 -14.22
CA ILE A 246 -6.48 11.79 -13.74
C ILE A 246 -5.78 12.49 -14.92
N THR A 247 -5.17 13.65 -14.67
CA THR A 247 -4.12 14.18 -15.54
C THR A 247 -2.77 13.80 -14.94
N ALA A 248 -1.87 13.28 -15.77
CA ALA A 248 -0.48 13.06 -15.39
C ALA A 248 0.46 13.70 -16.41
N SER A 249 1.52 14.34 -15.92
CA SER A 249 2.63 14.81 -16.75
C SER A 249 3.96 14.59 -16.05
N GLY A 250 5.03 14.26 -16.77
CA GLY A 250 6.34 14.05 -16.15
C GLY A 250 7.34 13.32 -17.04
N SER A 251 8.59 13.29 -16.57
CA SER A 251 9.63 12.38 -17.08
C SER A 251 9.66 11.06 -16.31
N ASN A 252 9.23 11.06 -15.04
CA ASN A 252 9.05 9.82 -14.29
C ASN A 252 7.73 9.15 -14.66
N PRO A 253 7.66 7.80 -14.63
CA PRO A 253 6.44 7.08 -14.97
C PRO A 253 5.25 7.46 -14.08
N LEU A 254 4.06 7.54 -14.67
CA LEU A 254 2.82 7.44 -13.92
C LEU A 254 2.70 5.99 -13.46
N LYS A 255 2.72 5.77 -12.15
CA LYS A 255 2.47 4.46 -11.55
C LYS A 255 1.07 4.44 -10.96
N VAL A 256 0.29 3.41 -11.28
CA VAL A 256 -1.05 3.15 -10.72
C VAL A 256 -1.06 1.73 -10.20
N SER A 257 -1.22 1.55 -8.89
CA SER A 257 -1.35 0.23 -8.29
C SER A 257 -2.65 0.03 -7.53
N ILE A 258 -3.09 -1.23 -7.52
CA ILE A 258 -4.11 -1.72 -6.59
C ILE A 258 -3.53 -2.78 -5.68
N SER A 259 -4.00 -2.82 -4.44
CA SER A 259 -3.56 -3.80 -3.43
C SER A 259 -4.74 -4.21 -2.56
N TRP A 260 -4.91 -5.51 -2.30
CA TRP A 260 -6.00 -5.99 -1.46
C TRP A 260 -5.60 -7.15 -0.55
N THR A 261 -6.27 -7.21 0.60
CA THR A 261 -6.24 -8.39 1.48
C THR A 261 -7.22 -9.39 0.88
N ASP A 262 -6.71 -10.38 0.16
CA ASP A 262 -7.50 -11.41 -0.52
C ASP A 262 -8.03 -12.44 0.49
N PRO A 263 -9.26 -12.95 0.37
CA PRO A 263 -9.72 -14.02 1.24
C PRO A 263 -8.81 -15.26 1.17
N ALA A 264 -8.66 -15.96 2.28
CA ALA A 264 -7.92 -17.23 2.29
C ALA A 264 -8.56 -18.23 1.31
N SER A 265 -7.73 -18.94 0.54
CA SER A 265 -8.23 -19.94 -0.41
C SER A 265 -8.98 -21.07 0.33
N PRO A 266 -10.11 -21.59 -0.21
CA PRO A 266 -10.78 -22.74 0.39
C PRO A 266 -9.93 -24.02 0.35
N THR A 267 -8.95 -24.08 -0.55
CA THR A 267 -8.02 -25.21 -0.74
C THR A 267 -6.59 -24.79 -0.44
N TRP A 268 -5.74 -25.76 -0.13
CA TRP A 268 -4.30 -25.56 0.07
C TRP A 268 -3.54 -26.82 -0.35
N ASN A 269 -2.26 -26.67 -0.70
CA ASN A 269 -1.41 -27.80 -1.04
C ASN A 269 -1.18 -28.70 0.19
N THR A 270 -1.30 -30.00 0.00
CA THR A 270 -1.17 -31.01 1.06
C THR A 270 -0.09 -32.06 0.79
N GLY A 271 0.69 -31.91 -0.29
CA GLY A 271 1.73 -32.88 -0.62
C GLY A 271 2.12 -32.99 -2.09
N THR A 272 1.54 -32.20 -2.99
CA THR A 272 1.80 -32.28 -4.43
C THR A 272 2.92 -31.33 -4.79
N ASN A 273 3.95 -31.80 -5.50
CA ASN A 273 4.96 -30.89 -6.07
C ASN A 273 4.31 -30.02 -7.16
N ASP A 274 4.49 -28.70 -7.09
CA ASP A 274 4.11 -27.73 -8.12
C ASP A 274 2.68 -27.91 -8.68
N PRO A 275 1.63 -27.91 -7.83
CA PRO A 275 0.27 -28.06 -8.32
C PRO A 275 -0.11 -26.88 -9.22
N SER A 276 -0.85 -27.13 -10.29
CA SER A 276 -1.37 -26.06 -11.18
C SER A 276 -2.54 -25.26 -10.57
N THR A 277 -2.75 -25.34 -9.25
CA THR A 277 -3.87 -24.71 -8.55
C THR A 277 -3.57 -23.25 -8.28
N ASN A 278 -4.43 -22.34 -8.71
CA ASN A 278 -4.35 -20.93 -8.34
C ASN A 278 -5.00 -20.71 -6.96
N TYR A 279 -4.32 -19.98 -6.08
CA TYR A 279 -4.84 -19.68 -4.74
C TYR A 279 -5.40 -18.26 -4.60
N LEU A 280 -5.33 -17.40 -5.62
CA LEU A 280 -6.08 -16.14 -5.66
C LEU A 280 -7.59 -16.40 -5.64
N VAL A 281 -8.33 -15.69 -4.78
CA VAL A 281 -9.77 -15.89 -4.59
C VAL A 281 -10.58 -14.79 -5.26
N ASN A 282 -10.33 -13.54 -4.89
CA ASN A 282 -10.95 -12.38 -5.52
C ASN A 282 -9.95 -11.79 -6.51
N ASP A 283 -10.18 -12.04 -7.79
CA ASP A 283 -9.35 -11.58 -8.91
C ASP A 283 -9.81 -10.18 -9.34
N LEU A 284 -9.09 -9.16 -8.88
CA LEU A 284 -9.30 -7.75 -9.25
C LEU A 284 -8.29 -7.37 -10.33
N ASP A 285 -8.76 -6.63 -11.34
CA ASP A 285 -7.94 -6.19 -12.46
C ASP A 285 -7.90 -4.67 -12.52
N VAL A 286 -6.71 -4.07 -12.53
CA VAL A 286 -6.51 -2.66 -12.89
C VAL A 286 -6.03 -2.54 -14.33
N LYS A 287 -6.53 -1.51 -15.03
CA LYS A 287 -5.95 -1.03 -16.28
C LYS A 287 -6.00 0.49 -16.33
N VAL A 288 -5.09 1.08 -17.11
CA VAL A 288 -5.09 2.51 -17.37
C VAL A 288 -5.36 2.73 -18.85
N VAL A 289 -6.28 3.63 -19.17
CA VAL A 289 -6.66 3.93 -20.56
C VAL A 289 -6.36 5.39 -20.87
N GLN A 290 -5.72 5.61 -22.01
CA GLN A 290 -5.59 6.94 -22.62
C GLN A 290 -6.03 6.86 -24.08
N ASN A 291 -7.08 7.61 -24.43
CA ASN A 291 -7.71 7.53 -25.75
C ASN A 291 -8.10 6.07 -26.08
N SER A 292 -7.46 5.45 -27.07
CA SER A 292 -7.67 4.05 -27.45
C SER A 292 -6.56 3.10 -26.96
N LEU A 293 -5.53 3.61 -26.29
CA LEU A 293 -4.43 2.83 -25.74
C LEU A 293 -4.80 2.32 -24.34
N THR A 294 -4.57 1.03 -24.10
CA THR A 294 -4.74 0.40 -22.79
C THR A 294 -3.39 -0.07 -22.28
N PHE A 295 -3.06 0.31 -21.06
CA PHE A 295 -1.90 -0.13 -20.30
C PHE A 295 -2.35 -1.15 -19.26
N TYR A 296 -1.63 -2.27 -19.20
CA TYR A 296 -1.95 -3.40 -18.34
C TYR A 296 -0.93 -3.53 -17.20
N PRO A 297 -1.29 -4.26 -16.12
CA PRO A 297 -0.40 -4.41 -14.99
C PRO A 297 0.76 -5.34 -15.34
N TRP A 298 1.86 -5.22 -14.59
CA TRP A 298 2.95 -6.18 -14.67
C TRP A 298 2.50 -7.57 -14.20
N LYS A 299 3.03 -8.58 -14.90
CA LYS A 299 2.82 -10.00 -14.62
C LYS A 299 4.04 -10.82 -15.04
N LEU A 300 4.40 -11.80 -14.21
CA LEU A 300 5.40 -12.83 -14.53
C LEU A 300 4.77 -14.09 -15.14
N GLN A 301 5.59 -14.90 -15.81
CA GLN A 301 5.15 -16.04 -16.64
C GLN A 301 4.97 -17.35 -15.84
N GLY A 302 5.00 -17.27 -14.51
CA GLY A 302 4.75 -18.41 -13.62
C GLY A 302 5.85 -19.47 -13.65
N MET A 303 5.54 -20.63 -13.06
CA MET A 303 6.44 -21.77 -12.93
C MET A 303 6.97 -22.34 -14.25
N SER A 304 6.27 -22.12 -15.38
CA SER A 304 6.73 -22.57 -16.69
C SER A 304 7.89 -21.78 -17.26
N SER A 305 8.12 -20.55 -16.79
CA SER A 305 9.17 -19.68 -17.31
C SER A 305 9.68 -18.71 -16.24
N PRO A 306 10.25 -19.22 -15.13
CA PRO A 306 10.63 -18.39 -13.98
C PRO A 306 11.83 -17.45 -14.24
N PHE A 307 12.55 -17.65 -15.33
CA PHE A 307 13.68 -16.80 -15.74
C PHE A 307 13.27 -15.69 -16.71
N SER A 308 12.01 -15.67 -17.16
CA SER A 308 11.55 -14.69 -18.14
C SER A 308 11.24 -13.34 -17.47
N PRO A 309 11.50 -12.22 -18.15
CA PRO A 309 11.18 -10.90 -17.64
C PRO A 309 9.66 -10.71 -17.52
N ALA A 310 9.22 -9.85 -16.60
CA ALA A 310 7.82 -9.47 -16.50
C ALA A 310 7.30 -8.86 -17.81
N THR A 311 6.00 -9.04 -18.03
CA THR A 311 5.26 -8.46 -19.16
C THR A 311 4.11 -7.60 -18.63
N ASN A 312 3.67 -6.65 -19.44
CA ASN A 312 2.56 -5.75 -19.15
C ASN A 312 1.57 -5.65 -20.32
N ILE A 313 1.30 -6.80 -20.95
CA ILE A 313 0.45 -6.91 -22.16
C ILE A 313 -0.93 -7.50 -21.90
N GLY A 314 -1.23 -7.82 -20.64
CA GLY A 314 -2.49 -8.45 -20.24
C GLY A 314 -2.69 -8.40 -18.73
N THR A 315 -3.82 -8.91 -18.27
CA THR A 315 -4.20 -8.92 -16.85
C THR A 315 -3.30 -9.83 -16.01
N ASN A 316 -3.04 -9.43 -14.76
CA ASN A 316 -2.56 -10.34 -13.74
C ASN A 316 -3.76 -11.16 -13.22
N ASN A 317 -3.52 -12.38 -12.77
CA ASN A 317 -4.57 -13.29 -12.33
C ASN A 317 -4.13 -14.20 -11.18
N VAL A 318 -2.97 -13.91 -10.59
CA VAL A 318 -2.40 -14.69 -9.48
C VAL A 318 -2.04 -13.79 -8.30
N ASP A 319 -1.60 -12.56 -8.54
CA ASP A 319 -1.16 -11.65 -7.49
C ASP A 319 -2.30 -10.81 -6.90
N ASN A 320 -2.24 -10.52 -5.59
CA ASN A 320 -3.14 -9.59 -4.89
C ASN A 320 -2.59 -8.16 -4.78
N PHE A 321 -1.63 -7.84 -5.64
CA PHE A 321 -1.09 -6.52 -5.89
C PHE A 321 -0.80 -6.40 -7.39
N GLU A 322 -1.35 -5.37 -8.01
CA GLU A 322 -1.13 -5.09 -9.43
C GLU A 322 -0.61 -3.66 -9.59
N ARG A 323 0.34 -3.45 -10.51
CA ARG A 323 0.86 -2.11 -10.84
C ARG A 323 0.96 -1.93 -12.35
N VAL A 324 0.37 -0.85 -12.84
CA VAL A 324 0.48 -0.34 -14.21
C VAL A 324 1.45 0.82 -14.20
N ASP A 325 2.45 0.78 -15.07
CA ASP A 325 3.40 1.87 -15.26
C ASP A 325 3.20 2.45 -16.67
N VAL A 326 3.11 3.78 -16.75
CA VAL A 326 3.02 4.54 -18.01
C VAL A 326 4.21 5.49 -18.08
N ASP A 327 5.15 5.19 -18.98
CA ASP A 327 6.36 6.00 -19.16
C ASP A 327 6.05 7.35 -19.77
N ASN A 328 6.79 8.38 -19.32
CA ASN A 328 6.68 9.76 -19.81
C ASN A 328 5.22 10.22 -19.96
N PRO A 329 4.41 10.15 -18.90
CA PRO A 329 2.99 10.39 -19.01
C PRO A 329 2.75 11.82 -19.49
N VAL A 330 1.81 12.03 -20.41
CA VAL A 330 1.29 13.35 -20.77
C VAL A 330 -0.22 13.30 -20.99
N GLY A 331 -0.97 14.14 -20.27
CA GLY A 331 -2.40 14.35 -20.50
C GLY A 331 -3.30 13.53 -19.58
N SER A 332 -4.53 13.24 -20.05
CA SER A 332 -5.58 12.59 -19.26
C SER A 332 -5.54 11.07 -19.40
N TYR A 333 -5.74 10.37 -18.29
CA TYR A 333 -5.81 8.92 -18.18
C TYR A 333 -7.03 8.51 -17.36
N THR A 334 -7.66 7.40 -17.73
CA THR A 334 -8.74 6.78 -16.96
C THR A 334 -8.22 5.50 -16.32
N ILE A 335 -8.16 5.48 -15.00
CA ILE A 335 -7.94 4.28 -14.20
C ILE A 335 -9.25 3.52 -14.16
N ILE A 336 -9.21 2.22 -14.46
CA ILE A 336 -10.38 1.33 -14.42
C ILE A 336 -10.00 0.13 -13.57
N VAL A 337 -10.79 -0.15 -12.54
CA VAL A 337 -10.67 -1.36 -11.71
C VAL A 337 -11.93 -2.19 -11.84
N THR A 338 -11.76 -3.44 -12.25
CA THR A 338 -12.81 -4.45 -12.40
C THR A 338 -12.48 -5.69 -11.58
N HIS A 339 -13.33 -6.71 -11.63
CA HIS A 339 -13.02 -8.02 -11.09
C HIS A 339 -13.55 -9.13 -12.01
N LYS A 340 -12.98 -10.32 -11.87
CA LYS A 340 -13.45 -11.53 -12.57
C LYS A 340 -14.33 -12.37 -11.66
N GLY A 341 -15.30 -13.05 -12.27
CA GLY A 341 -16.15 -14.01 -11.57
C GLY A 341 -17.06 -13.35 -10.53
N THR A 342 -17.22 -14.00 -9.39
CA THR A 342 -18.02 -13.51 -8.26
C THR A 342 -17.13 -13.27 -7.06
N LEU A 343 -17.20 -12.06 -6.49
CA LEU A 343 -16.42 -11.72 -5.31
C LEU A 343 -16.92 -12.51 -4.09
N THR A 344 -16.03 -13.26 -3.45
CA THR A 344 -16.29 -13.89 -2.17
C THR A 344 -16.61 -12.81 -1.13
N GLY A 345 -17.74 -12.95 -0.44
CA GLY A 345 -18.27 -11.93 0.48
C GLY A 345 -19.08 -10.82 -0.20
N GLY A 346 -19.32 -10.88 -1.51
CA GLY A 346 -20.13 -9.93 -2.28
C GLY A 346 -19.43 -8.61 -2.60
N SER A 347 -18.27 -8.34 -2.00
CA SER A 347 -17.43 -7.18 -2.27
C SER A 347 -15.98 -7.43 -1.86
N GLN A 348 -15.05 -6.63 -2.37
CA GLN A 348 -13.64 -6.65 -1.99
C GLN A 348 -13.16 -5.23 -1.69
N ASN A 349 -12.56 -5.04 -0.51
CA ASN A 349 -11.84 -3.81 -0.21
C ASN A 349 -10.49 -3.82 -0.94
N PHE A 350 -10.13 -2.71 -1.57
CA PHE A 350 -8.83 -2.55 -2.23
C PHE A 350 -8.29 -1.14 -1.97
N SER A 351 -6.97 -1.01 -2.09
CA SER A 351 -6.28 0.28 -2.00
C SER A 351 -5.86 0.70 -3.40
N LEU A 352 -6.17 1.92 -3.80
CA LEU A 352 -5.64 2.53 -5.02
C LEU A 352 -4.49 3.47 -4.63
N ILE A 353 -3.33 3.28 -5.24
CA ILE A 353 -2.17 4.15 -5.05
C ILE A 353 -1.71 4.67 -6.41
N THR A 354 -1.52 5.98 -6.53
CA THR A 354 -1.07 6.62 -7.77
C THR A 354 -0.02 7.67 -7.50
N THR A 355 1.06 7.66 -8.28
CA THR A 355 2.13 8.67 -8.23
C THR A 355 2.58 9.04 -9.63
N SER A 356 2.94 10.31 -9.82
CA SER A 356 3.53 10.86 -11.04
C SER A 356 4.24 12.17 -10.68
N ASP A 357 5.15 12.67 -11.54
CA ASP A 357 5.81 13.96 -11.32
C ASP A 357 4.83 15.11 -11.22
N THR A 358 3.71 15.04 -11.92
CA THR A 358 2.55 15.92 -11.78
C THR A 358 1.31 15.05 -11.87
N LEU A 359 0.38 15.24 -10.94
CA LEU A 359 -0.88 14.51 -10.89
C LEU A 359 -2.01 15.44 -10.46
N SER A 360 -3.15 15.36 -11.14
CA SER A 360 -4.41 15.98 -10.73
C SER A 360 -5.58 15.09 -11.08
N THR A 361 -6.69 15.19 -10.34
CA THR A 361 -7.91 14.47 -10.66
C THR A 361 -8.79 15.34 -11.54
N LEU A 362 -9.27 14.81 -12.67
CA LEU A 362 -10.38 15.44 -13.39
C LEU A 362 -11.66 15.01 -12.71
N SER A 363 -12.12 15.84 -11.78
CA SER A 363 -13.50 15.76 -11.32
C SER A 363 -14.25 16.91 -11.98
N THR A 364 -15.31 16.62 -12.73
CA THR A 364 -16.50 17.47 -12.55
C THR A 364 -16.81 17.35 -11.07
N ASN A 365 -17.03 18.44 -10.33
CA ASN A 365 -17.30 18.37 -8.89
C ASN A 365 -18.41 17.34 -8.59
N GLU A 366 -18.04 16.07 -8.42
CA GLU A 366 -18.82 15.11 -7.69
C GLU A 366 -18.66 15.61 -6.28
N VAL A 367 -19.79 16.07 -5.76
CA VAL A 367 -19.97 16.34 -4.35
C VAL A 367 -19.61 15.03 -3.67
N ALA A 368 -18.34 14.89 -3.27
CA ALA A 368 -18.01 14.12 -2.10
C ALA A 368 -19.04 14.60 -1.07
N THR A 369 -19.87 13.68 -0.61
CA THR A 369 -20.77 13.87 0.54
C THR A 369 -19.90 14.03 1.79
N ASN A 370 -19.01 15.03 1.77
CA ASN A 370 -18.47 15.68 2.93
C ASN A 370 -19.57 16.61 3.36
N ASN A 371 -20.34 16.19 4.35
CA ASN A 371 -21.34 17.01 5.02
C ASN A 371 -20.76 18.27 5.72
N ASP A 372 -19.53 18.67 5.40
CA ASP A 372 -18.95 19.95 5.79
C ASP A 372 -18.18 20.53 4.59
N LYS A 373 -18.88 21.34 3.77
CA LYS A 373 -18.24 22.33 2.89
C LYS A 373 -17.51 23.34 3.76
N LYS A 374 -16.27 23.02 4.12
CA LYS A 374 -15.40 23.83 4.97
C LYS A 374 -15.25 25.21 4.33
N VAL A 375 -15.66 26.23 5.08
CA VAL A 375 -15.48 27.64 4.70
C VAL A 375 -14.03 28.01 4.98
N ASP A 376 -13.36 28.64 4.02
CA ASP A 376 -12.04 29.25 4.26
C ASP A 376 -12.24 30.59 4.96
N PHE A 377 -11.77 30.69 6.22
CA PHE A 377 -11.89 31.89 7.04
C PHE A 377 -10.65 32.14 7.91
N TYR A 378 -10.41 33.39 8.28
CA TYR A 378 -9.30 33.80 9.14
C TYR A 378 -9.56 35.19 9.75
N PRO A 379 -8.89 35.57 10.85
CA PRO A 379 -8.12 34.71 11.73
C PRO A 379 -9.03 33.81 12.60
N ASN A 380 -8.46 32.71 13.06
CA ASN A 380 -9.03 31.89 14.14
C ASN A 380 -7.90 31.54 15.12
N PRO A 381 -7.89 32.05 16.36
CA PRO A 381 -8.96 32.83 17.00
C PRO A 381 -9.19 34.23 16.41
N ALA A 382 -10.42 34.74 16.56
CA ALA A 382 -10.88 36.02 16.03
C ALA A 382 -11.10 37.03 17.15
N LYS A 383 -10.65 38.28 16.95
CA LYS A 383 -10.84 39.37 17.91
C LYS A 383 -12.00 40.27 17.53
N ASP A 384 -11.88 41.01 16.43
CA ASP A 384 -12.89 41.98 16.00
C ASP A 384 -13.60 41.57 14.71
N TYR A 385 -12.85 40.94 13.79
CA TYR A 385 -13.36 40.56 12.48
C TYR A 385 -12.93 39.15 12.08
N ILE A 386 -13.77 38.51 11.27
CA ILE A 386 -13.47 37.26 10.55
C ILE A 386 -13.60 37.53 9.07
N TYR A 387 -12.54 37.26 8.32
CA TYR A 387 -12.54 37.26 6.86
C TYR A 387 -13.01 35.90 6.35
N ILE A 388 -13.87 35.89 5.36
CA ILE A 388 -14.36 34.69 4.67
C ILE A 388 -14.04 34.83 3.20
N ASN A 389 -13.41 33.80 2.62
CA ASN A 389 -13.18 33.71 1.19
C ASN A 389 -14.44 33.19 0.48
N GLU A 390 -15.48 34.01 0.40
CA GLU A 390 -16.73 33.71 -0.31
C GLU A 390 -17.00 34.78 -1.37
N LYS A 391 -17.41 34.35 -2.57
CA LYS A 391 -17.63 35.23 -3.73
C LYS A 391 -19.03 35.82 -3.75
N ASP A 392 -19.95 35.26 -2.96
CA ASP A 392 -21.30 35.76 -2.81
C ASP A 392 -21.32 37.02 -1.93
N ALA A 393 -21.59 38.17 -2.56
CA ALA A 393 -21.89 39.40 -1.84
C ALA A 393 -23.23 39.29 -1.08
N ASP A 394 -23.33 40.02 0.03
CA ASP A 394 -24.56 40.24 0.81
C ASP A 394 -25.13 39.04 1.59
N LEU A 395 -24.29 38.06 1.93
CA LEU A 395 -24.72 36.90 2.73
C LEU A 395 -25.09 37.27 4.16
N LEU A 396 -26.20 36.73 4.67
CA LEU A 396 -26.55 36.78 6.09
C LEU A 396 -25.92 35.59 6.81
N ILE A 397 -25.15 35.87 7.85
CA ILE A 397 -24.37 34.91 8.61
C ILE A 397 -24.93 34.87 10.03
N ASN A 398 -25.44 33.70 10.43
CA ASN A 398 -25.94 33.44 11.77
C ASN A 398 -24.87 32.73 12.58
N ILE A 399 -24.58 33.25 13.76
CA ILE A 399 -23.53 32.77 14.66
C ILE A 399 -24.20 32.29 15.94
N TYR A 400 -23.91 31.05 16.32
CA TYR A 400 -24.46 30.35 17.46
C TYR A 400 -23.35 30.10 18.49
N ASP A 401 -23.68 30.20 19.77
CA ASP A 401 -22.77 29.79 20.84
C ASP A 401 -22.69 28.25 20.96
N ALA A 402 -21.83 27.75 21.86
CA ALA A 402 -21.64 26.32 22.08
C ALA A 402 -22.90 25.57 22.58
N SER A 403 -23.92 26.27 23.07
CA SER A 403 -25.21 25.69 23.46
C SER A 403 -26.21 25.61 22.30
N GLY A 404 -25.87 26.16 21.14
CA GLY A 404 -26.75 26.24 19.97
C GLY A 404 -27.69 27.45 19.97
N LYS A 405 -27.53 28.40 20.91
CA LYS A 405 -28.31 29.64 20.93
C LYS A 405 -27.74 30.63 19.91
N LEU A 406 -28.61 31.25 19.12
CA LEU A 406 -28.23 32.32 18.20
C LEU A 406 -27.66 33.51 18.98
N ALA A 407 -26.39 33.80 18.77
CA ALA A 407 -25.63 34.85 19.46
C ALA A 407 -25.52 36.14 18.63
N LEU A 408 -25.41 36.03 17.30
CA LEU A 408 -25.31 37.19 16.40
C LEU A 408 -25.79 36.83 14.99
N THR A 409 -26.46 37.78 14.33
CA THR A 409 -26.66 37.76 12.88
C THR A 409 -25.89 38.93 12.28
N SER A 410 -24.99 38.65 11.35
CA SER A 410 -24.17 39.66 10.68
C SER A 410 -24.23 39.47 9.17
N LYS A 411 -24.22 40.57 8.43
CA LYS A 411 -24.11 40.54 6.98
C LYS A 411 -22.63 40.53 6.56
N LEU A 412 -22.29 39.75 5.54
CA LEU A 412 -20.96 39.77 4.93
C LEU A 412 -20.81 41.06 4.11
N SER A 413 -19.80 41.85 4.44
CA SER A 413 -19.42 43.08 3.72
C SER A 413 -17.91 43.09 3.56
N ASP A 414 -17.39 43.37 2.36
CA ASP A 414 -15.94 43.34 2.05
C ASP A 414 -15.24 42.06 2.53
N ASN A 415 -15.87 40.90 2.33
CA ASN A 415 -15.39 39.60 2.77
C ASN A 415 -15.11 39.48 4.28
N LYS A 416 -15.69 40.36 5.12
CA LYS A 416 -15.54 40.30 6.58
C LYS A 416 -16.87 40.31 7.33
N ILE A 417 -16.83 39.69 8.52
CA ILE A 417 -17.88 39.70 9.55
C ILE A 417 -17.36 40.46 10.75
N ASN A 418 -18.17 41.34 11.34
CA ASN A 418 -17.88 41.94 12.64
C ASN A 418 -18.35 41.01 13.77
N VAL A 419 -17.42 40.62 14.64
CA VAL A 419 -17.68 39.74 15.81
C VAL A 419 -17.35 40.42 17.13
N THR A 420 -17.11 41.74 17.14
CA THR A 420 -16.69 42.49 18.34
C THR A 420 -17.70 42.40 19.49
N THR A 421 -18.99 42.22 19.19
CA THR A 421 -20.06 42.11 20.21
C THR A 421 -20.15 40.74 20.88
N LEU A 422 -19.45 39.73 20.36
CA LEU A 422 -19.43 38.40 20.97
C LEU A 422 -18.54 38.37 22.21
N VAL A 423 -18.98 37.62 23.22
CA VAL A 423 -18.18 37.32 24.41
C VAL A 423 -17.10 36.28 24.04
N LYS A 424 -16.01 36.20 24.79
CA LYS A 424 -14.96 35.19 24.57
C LYS A 424 -15.55 33.78 24.65
N GLY A 425 -15.26 32.92 23.68
CA GLY A 425 -15.81 31.56 23.64
C GLY A 425 -15.78 30.89 22.26
N ASN A 426 -16.35 29.68 22.20
CA ASN A 426 -16.46 28.91 20.95
C ASN A 426 -17.79 29.20 20.26
N TYR A 427 -17.74 29.43 18.95
CA TYR A 427 -18.90 29.76 18.14
C TYR A 427 -18.96 28.92 16.87
N ILE A 428 -20.19 28.70 16.39
CA ILE A 428 -20.49 28.08 15.11
C ILE A 428 -21.21 29.11 14.24
N ALA A 429 -20.63 29.45 13.09
CA ALA A 429 -21.23 30.36 12.12
C ALA A 429 -21.78 29.57 10.93
N ASN A 430 -22.97 29.93 10.45
CA ASN A 430 -23.53 29.38 9.23
C ASN A 430 -24.14 30.47 8.32
N PHE A 431 -24.22 30.19 7.03
CA PHE A 431 -24.88 31.05 6.05
C PHE A 431 -25.37 30.23 4.86
N ILE A 432 -26.32 30.80 4.10
CA ILE A 432 -26.89 30.17 2.91
C ILE A 432 -26.37 30.91 1.68
N THR A 433 -25.65 30.22 0.80
CA THR A 433 -25.15 30.77 -0.46
C THR A 433 -26.29 31.09 -1.43
N LYS A 434 -26.02 31.87 -2.49
CA LYS A 434 -27.01 32.15 -3.56
C LYS A 434 -27.52 30.89 -4.27
N LYS A 435 -26.76 29.79 -4.19
CA LYS A 435 -27.13 28.47 -4.73
C LYS A 435 -27.99 27.65 -3.75
N GLY A 436 -28.37 28.20 -2.61
CA GLY A 436 -29.18 27.53 -1.58
C GLY A 436 -28.39 26.58 -0.67
N GLU A 437 -27.05 26.60 -0.73
CA GLU A 437 -26.21 25.71 0.07
C GLU A 437 -25.94 26.32 1.45
N ILE A 438 -26.17 25.54 2.52
CA ILE A 438 -25.78 25.93 3.88
C ILE A 438 -24.29 25.62 4.05
N LYS A 439 -23.51 26.64 4.41
CA LYS A 439 -22.09 26.49 4.78
C LYS A 439 -21.90 26.81 6.25
N THR A 440 -21.01 26.07 6.92
CA THR A 440 -20.78 26.17 8.36
C THR A 440 -19.27 26.21 8.66
N PHE A 441 -18.87 27.00 9.65
CA PHE A 441 -17.52 26.97 10.22
C PHE A 441 -17.51 27.27 11.72
N LYS A 442 -16.48 26.80 12.41
CA LYS A 442 -16.31 26.97 13.86
C LYS A 442 -15.14 27.89 14.13
N PHE A 443 -15.29 28.86 15.02
CA PHE A 443 -14.21 29.77 15.40
C PHE A 443 -14.20 30.06 16.90
N ILE A 444 -13.06 30.53 17.39
CA ILE A 444 -12.84 30.94 18.77
C ILE A 444 -12.85 32.48 18.81
N LYS A 445 -13.70 33.08 19.64
CA LYS A 445 -13.68 34.51 19.95
C LYS A 445 -12.73 34.76 21.11
N GLU A 446 -11.76 35.63 20.90
CA GLU A 446 -10.77 36.06 21.91
C GLU A 446 -11.12 37.32 22.69
#